data_AF-A0A146MG41-F1
#
_entry.id   AF-A0A146MG41-F1
#
_cell.length_a   1.000
_cell.length_b   1.000
_cell.length_c   1.000
_cell.angle_alpha   90.00
_cell.angle_beta   90.00
_cell.angle_gamma   90.00
#
_symmetry.space_group_name_H-M   'P 1'
#
loop_
_entity.id
_entity.type
_entity.pdbx_description
1 polymer ?
#
loop_
_entity_poly.entity_id
_entity_poly.type
_entity_poly.pdbx_seq_one_letter_code
_entity_poly.pdbx_strand_id
1 'polypeptide(L)'
;MLSFDPQSILQQNNITMLNYTWHYGLSIPLYTHFTSPIRRYADLMVHRQIARILGCDNYVYPELQISFQSNDDSIQKDIKDSDIDLLVAWCNDRRLKARRAGEASQHLFLTACLRDYGPFYENGTVMDLSANKIRILIASFGLTIETEIKDFL
;
A
#
# COMPACT_ATOMS: atom_id res chain seq x y z
N MET A 1 -12.60 -1.55 31.50
CA MET A 1 -12.43 -2.09 30.14
C MET A 1 -13.40 -1.30 29.27
N LEU A 2 -12.93 -0.22 28.64
CA LEU A 2 -13.80 0.67 27.86
C LEU A 2 -14.27 -0.10 26.63
N SER A 3 -15.54 -0.53 26.64
CA SER A 3 -16.20 -1.11 25.47
C SER A 3 -16.34 -0.03 24.42
N PHE A 4 -15.45 -0.06 23.43
CA PHE A 4 -15.54 0.81 22.27
C PHE A 4 -16.76 0.36 21.46
N ASP A 5 -17.86 1.09 21.55
CA ASP A 5 -19.08 0.80 20.81
C ASP A 5 -19.00 1.44 19.42
N PRO A 6 -18.81 0.65 18.34
CA PRO A 6 -18.60 1.19 16.99
C PRO A 6 -19.81 1.98 16.48
N GLN A 7 -21.00 1.76 17.05
CA GLN A 7 -22.23 2.43 16.63
C GLN A 7 -22.31 3.90 17.06
N SER A 8 -21.60 4.28 18.12
CA SER A 8 -21.57 5.67 18.60
C SER A 8 -20.91 6.64 17.59
N ILE A 9 -20.01 6.15 16.74
CA ILE A 9 -19.31 6.93 15.72
C ILE A 9 -20.24 7.26 14.54
N LEU A 10 -21.26 6.43 14.29
CA LEU A 10 -22.11 6.51 13.10
C LEU A 10 -23.18 7.62 13.16
N GLN A 11 -23.46 8.23 14.32
CA GLN A 11 -24.70 8.98 14.52
C GLN A 11 -24.66 10.49 14.22
N GLN A 12 -23.50 11.11 13.97
CA GLN A 12 -23.44 12.56 13.70
C GLN A 12 -22.40 12.87 12.62
N ASN A 13 -22.84 13.29 11.42
CA ASN A 13 -22.04 13.80 10.29
C ASN A 13 -20.87 12.92 9.76
N ASN A 14 -20.63 11.75 10.36
CA ASN A 14 -19.50 10.86 10.07
C ASN A 14 -19.79 9.80 9.02
N ILE A 15 -21.04 9.65 8.58
CA ILE A 15 -21.43 8.63 7.58
C ILE A 15 -20.72 8.89 6.24
N THR A 16 -20.55 10.17 5.86
CA THR A 16 -19.85 10.56 4.63
C THR A 16 -18.34 10.28 4.73
N MET A 17 -17.68 10.60 5.84
CA MET A 17 -16.25 10.34 6.06
C MET A 17 -15.91 8.85 6.19
N LEU A 18 -16.78 8.06 6.83
CA LEU A 18 -16.63 6.61 6.92
C LEU A 18 -16.77 5.93 5.56
N ASN A 19 -17.61 6.46 4.65
CA ASN A 19 -17.69 5.96 3.28
C ASN A 19 -16.35 6.11 2.53
N TYR A 20 -15.59 7.18 2.76
CA TYR A 20 -14.29 7.41 2.09
C TYR A 20 -13.12 6.65 2.74
N THR A 21 -13.29 6.13 3.94
CA THR A 21 -12.22 5.45 4.72
C THR A 21 -12.45 3.95 4.86
N TRP A 22 -13.57 3.43 4.35
CA TRP A 22 -13.92 2.02 4.38
C TRP A 22 -12.95 1.15 3.58
N HIS A 23 -12.40 0.11 4.21
CA HIS A 23 -11.50 -0.84 3.56
C HIS A 23 -12.27 -2.02 2.96
N TYR A 24 -12.63 -1.91 1.67
CA TYR A 24 -13.47 -2.90 0.97
C TYR A 24 -13.00 -4.35 1.15
N GLY A 25 -11.73 -4.64 0.88
CA GLY A 25 -11.21 -6.02 0.94
C GLY A 25 -11.13 -6.64 2.33
N LEU A 26 -11.25 -5.85 3.40
CA LEU A 26 -11.26 -6.33 4.79
C LEU A 26 -12.64 -6.18 5.44
N SER A 27 -13.60 -5.55 4.75
CA SER A 27 -14.94 -5.26 5.26
C SER A 27 -14.95 -4.55 6.62
N ILE A 28 -14.04 -3.59 6.84
CA ILE A 28 -13.94 -2.80 8.06
C ILE A 28 -13.98 -1.30 7.77
N PRO A 29 -14.54 -0.48 8.68
CA PRO A 29 -14.73 0.95 8.45
C PRO A 29 -13.45 1.77 8.45
N LEU A 30 -12.43 1.35 9.21
CA LEU A 30 -11.16 2.08 9.34
C LEU A 30 -10.01 1.08 9.34
N TYR A 31 -8.96 1.39 8.57
CA TYR A 31 -7.75 0.59 8.51
C TYR A 31 -6.53 1.47 8.24
N THR A 32 -5.43 1.17 8.91
CA THR A 32 -4.12 1.74 8.61
C THR A 32 -3.01 0.72 8.85
N HIS A 33 -1.85 0.94 8.25
CA HIS A 33 -0.68 0.09 8.48
C HIS A 33 0.10 0.55 9.72
N PHE A 34 0.56 -0.41 10.54
CA PHE A 34 1.26 -0.11 11.81
C PHE A 34 2.42 -1.08 12.12
N THR A 35 2.32 -2.34 11.71
CA THR A 35 3.14 -3.44 12.24
C THR A 35 4.53 -3.61 11.60
N SER A 36 4.96 -2.71 10.71
CA SER A 36 6.24 -2.83 9.98
C SER A 36 6.94 -1.48 9.73
N PRO A 37 7.21 -0.68 10.78
CA PRO A 37 7.85 0.65 10.66
C PRO A 37 9.24 0.62 10.03
N ILE A 38 9.96 -0.49 10.11
CA ILE A 38 11.31 -0.64 9.52
C ILE A 38 11.27 -0.60 7.98
N ARG A 39 10.19 -1.12 7.38
CA ARG A 39 10.09 -1.33 5.91
C ARG A 39 8.94 -0.59 5.24
N ARG A 40 8.13 0.15 6.00
CA ARG A 40 7.03 0.97 5.50
C ARG A 40 7.05 2.33 6.19
N TYR A 41 7.24 3.37 5.40
CA TYR A 41 7.24 4.74 5.91
C TYR A 41 5.88 5.16 6.48
N ALA A 42 4.78 4.66 5.91
CA ALA A 42 3.43 4.88 6.43
C ALA A 42 3.30 4.44 7.90
N ASP A 43 3.78 3.24 8.24
CA ASP A 43 3.78 2.73 9.61
C ASP A 43 4.62 3.63 10.53
N LEU A 44 5.79 4.09 10.07
CA LEU A 44 6.63 5.01 10.84
C LEU A 44 5.89 6.31 11.20
N MET A 45 5.09 6.86 10.28
CA MET A 45 4.26 8.04 10.57
C MET A 45 3.21 7.74 11.62
N VAL A 46 2.53 6.59 11.54
CA VAL A 46 1.54 6.18 12.55
C VAL A 46 2.19 6.01 13.92
N HIS A 47 3.38 5.41 14.00
CA HIS A 47 4.15 5.30 15.25
C HIS A 47 4.49 6.68 15.83
N ARG A 48 4.90 7.65 15.00
CA ARG A 48 5.15 9.04 15.44
C ARG A 48 3.88 9.74 15.94
N GLN A 49 2.76 9.56 15.23
CA GLN A 49 1.47 10.13 15.65
C GLN A 49 1.01 9.56 17.00
N ILE A 50 1.10 8.24 17.18
CA ILE A 50 0.75 7.59 18.44
C ILE A 50 1.68 8.04 19.57
N ALA A 51 2.99 8.11 19.33
CA ALA A 51 3.95 8.59 20.33
C ALA A 51 3.63 10.01 20.81
N ARG A 52 3.25 10.91 19.89
CA ARG A 52 2.84 12.28 20.22
C ARG A 52 1.53 12.32 21.01
N ILE A 53 0.53 11.53 20.62
CA ILE A 53 -0.75 11.43 21.35
C ILE A 53 -0.54 10.91 22.78
N LEU A 54 0.39 9.97 22.96
CA LEU A 54 0.72 9.40 24.27
C LEU A 54 1.70 10.26 25.08
N GLY A 55 2.19 11.38 24.54
CA GLY A 55 3.17 12.25 25.22
C GLY A 55 4.55 11.61 25.37
N CYS A 56 4.89 10.63 24.54
CA CYS A 56 6.19 9.94 24.57
C CYS A 56 7.33 10.75 23.91
N ASP A 57 7.03 11.91 23.34
CA ASP A 57 8.00 12.79 22.65
C ASP A 57 9.15 13.28 23.53
N ASN A 58 9.02 13.19 24.86
CA ASN A 58 10.02 13.68 25.82
C ASN A 58 11.33 12.86 25.87
N TYR A 59 11.42 11.72 25.19
CA TYR A 59 12.57 10.81 25.31
C TYR A 59 13.53 10.78 24.12
N VAL A 60 13.25 11.49 23.03
CA VAL A 60 13.89 11.20 21.73
C VAL A 60 14.38 12.50 21.07
N TYR A 61 15.67 12.82 21.33
CA TYR A 61 16.53 13.86 20.76
C TYR A 61 16.44 15.30 21.31
N PRO A 62 17.23 15.64 22.34
CA PRO A 62 17.43 17.03 22.80
C PRO A 62 18.01 17.96 21.73
N GLU A 63 18.81 17.45 20.78
CA GLU A 63 19.53 18.27 19.79
C GLU A 63 18.76 18.57 18.51
N LEU A 64 17.67 17.83 18.25
CA LEU A 64 16.71 18.11 17.18
C LEU A 64 15.43 18.73 17.72
N GLN A 65 15.57 19.54 18.78
CA GLN A 65 14.64 20.63 19.05
C GLN A 65 14.75 21.63 17.90
N ILE A 66 14.26 21.26 16.72
CA ILE A 66 13.67 22.24 15.82
C ILE A 66 12.62 22.89 16.70
N SER A 67 12.92 24.12 17.09
CA SER A 67 12.08 25.01 17.84
C SER A 67 10.80 25.25 17.06
N PHE A 68 9.88 24.29 17.09
CA PHE A 68 8.46 24.59 17.15
C PHE A 68 8.15 25.04 18.58
N GLN A 69 8.91 26.03 19.07
CA GLN A 69 8.40 26.95 20.08
C GLN A 69 7.34 27.79 19.37
N SER A 70 6.18 27.19 19.13
CA SER A 70 4.96 27.95 18.97
C SER A 70 4.53 28.35 20.38
N ASN A 71 5.15 29.40 20.92
CA ASN A 71 4.50 30.29 21.89
C ASN A 71 3.46 31.19 21.18
N ASP A 72 2.91 30.70 20.09
CA ASP A 72 2.01 31.37 19.19
C ASP A 72 1.02 30.29 18.72
N ASP A 73 -0.18 30.29 19.29
CA ASP A 73 -1.29 29.36 18.99
C ASP A 73 -1.76 29.44 17.52
N SER A 74 -1.05 30.20 16.68
CA SER A 74 -1.25 30.39 15.25
C SER A 74 -0.41 29.46 14.35
N ILE A 75 0.72 28.91 14.80
CA ILE A 75 1.64 28.12 13.94
C ILE A 75 1.26 26.63 13.86
N GLN A 76 0.57 26.08 14.88
CA GLN A 76 0.08 24.69 14.82
C GLN A 76 -1.07 24.49 13.82
N LYS A 77 -1.55 25.58 13.20
CA LYS A 77 -2.74 25.57 12.36
C LYS A 77 -2.49 25.25 10.88
N ASP A 78 -1.24 25.35 10.41
CA ASP A 78 -0.93 25.28 8.98
C ASP A 78 0.22 24.31 8.64
N ILE A 79 0.22 23.08 9.16
CA ILE A 79 0.63 21.98 8.27
C ILE A 79 -0.52 21.89 7.29
N LYS A 80 -0.43 22.64 6.18
CA LYS A 80 -1.48 22.68 5.17
C LYS A 80 -1.81 21.23 4.81
N ASP A 81 -3.09 20.86 4.80
CA ASP A 81 -3.54 19.52 4.43
C ASP A 81 -2.87 19.01 3.13
N SER A 82 -2.47 19.95 2.25
CA SER A 82 -1.65 19.71 1.05
C SER A 82 -0.34 18.94 1.28
N ASP A 83 0.36 19.15 2.39
CA ASP A 83 1.67 18.54 2.63
C ASP A 83 1.52 17.08 3.07
N ILE A 84 0.49 16.77 3.85
CA ILE A 84 0.13 15.41 4.23
C ILE A 84 -0.38 14.64 3.02
N ASP A 85 -1.22 15.25 2.19
CA ASP A 85 -1.70 14.66 0.94
C ASP A 85 -0.55 14.33 -0.01
N LEU A 86 0.44 15.23 -0.12
CA LEU A 86 1.64 14.98 -0.90
C LEU A 86 2.45 13.79 -0.37
N LEU A 87 2.60 13.69 0.95
CA LEU A 87 3.28 12.56 1.59
C LEU A 87 2.57 11.23 1.32
N VAL A 88 1.23 11.22 1.40
CA VAL A 88 0.40 10.05 1.11
C VAL A 88 0.54 9.65 -0.35
N ALA A 89 0.46 10.61 -1.28
CA ALA A 89 0.65 10.38 -2.70
C ALA A 89 2.04 9.77 -2.98
N TRP A 90 3.08 10.28 -2.31
CA TRP A 90 4.44 9.77 -2.44
C TRP A 90 4.57 8.34 -1.92
N CYS A 91 4.00 8.02 -0.75
CA CYS A 91 4.00 6.66 -0.21
C CYS A 91 3.32 5.66 -1.16
N ASN A 92 2.19 6.07 -1.75
CA ASN A 92 1.44 5.25 -2.72
C ASN A 92 2.24 5.03 -4.02
N ASP A 93 2.84 6.08 -4.55
CA ASP A 93 3.70 6.01 -5.75
C ASP A 93 4.91 5.09 -5.52
N ARG A 94 5.60 5.25 -4.38
CA ARG A 94 6.76 4.41 -4.03
C ARG A 94 6.37 2.95 -3.85
N ARG A 95 5.22 2.68 -3.22
CA ARG A 95 4.68 1.31 -3.10
C ARG A 95 4.44 0.69 -4.47
N LEU A 96 3.81 1.43 -5.39
CA LEU A 96 3.52 0.94 -6.74
C LEU A 96 4.80 0.70 -7.55
N LYS A 97 5.76 1.63 -7.49
CA LYS A 97 7.06 1.50 -8.14
C LYS A 97 7.86 0.32 -7.62
N ALA A 98 7.88 0.11 -6.30
CA ALA A 98 8.55 -1.03 -5.69
C ALA A 98 7.92 -2.36 -6.12
N ARG A 99 6.58 -2.43 -6.17
CA ARG A 99 5.87 -3.61 -6.69
C ARG A 99 6.26 -3.91 -8.15
N ARG A 100 6.20 -2.91 -9.03
CA ARG A 100 6.57 -3.05 -10.45
C ARG A 100 8.02 -3.49 -10.63
N ALA A 101 8.94 -2.93 -9.84
CA ALA A 101 10.33 -3.34 -9.87
C ALA A 101 10.51 -4.81 -9.42
N GLY A 102 9.76 -5.25 -8.40
CA GLY A 102 9.73 -6.64 -7.96
C GLY A 102 9.22 -7.60 -9.05
N GLU A 103 8.09 -7.25 -9.68
CA GLU A 103 7.51 -8.02 -10.79
C GLU A 103 8.51 -8.09 -11.97
N ALA A 104 9.10 -6.96 -12.39
CA ALA A 104 10.08 -6.93 -13.47
C ALA A 104 11.35 -7.76 -13.16
N SER A 105 11.81 -7.74 -11.91
CA SER A 105 12.93 -8.57 -11.45
C SER A 105 12.60 -10.06 -11.59
N GLN A 106 11.42 -10.49 -11.14
CA GLN A 106 10.97 -11.88 -11.29
C GLN A 106 10.94 -12.32 -12.75
N HIS A 107 10.42 -11.49 -13.65
CA HIS A 107 10.41 -11.76 -15.09
C HIS A 107 11.83 -11.90 -15.67
N LEU A 108 12.76 -11.02 -15.26
CA LEU A 108 14.15 -11.07 -15.71
C LEU A 108 14.83 -12.38 -15.29
N PHE A 109 14.73 -12.75 -14.01
CA PHE A 109 15.35 -13.96 -13.49
C PHE A 109 14.73 -15.23 -14.08
N LEU A 110 13.43 -15.23 -14.34
CA LEU A 110 12.79 -16.32 -15.06
C LEU A 110 13.34 -16.44 -16.49
N THR A 111 13.47 -15.32 -17.20
CA THR A 111 14.01 -15.32 -18.57
C THR A 111 15.44 -15.85 -18.61
N ALA A 112 16.25 -15.47 -17.62
CA ALA A 112 17.60 -16.00 -17.46
C ALA A 112 17.57 -17.52 -17.18
N CYS A 113 16.66 -18.00 -16.32
CA CYS A 113 16.47 -19.42 -16.05
C CYS A 113 16.08 -20.21 -17.31
N LEU A 114 15.13 -19.70 -18.10
CA LEU A 114 14.73 -20.31 -19.37
C LEU A 114 15.87 -20.38 -20.37
N ARG A 115 16.73 -19.36 -20.40
CA ARG A 115 17.93 -19.35 -21.25
C ARG A 115 18.92 -20.44 -20.84
N ASP A 116 19.13 -20.64 -19.54
CA ASP A 116 20.18 -21.51 -19.02
C ASP A 116 19.73 -23.00 -18.98
N TYR A 117 18.44 -23.27 -18.71
CA TYR A 117 17.89 -24.63 -18.59
C TYR A 117 17.11 -25.12 -19.84
N GLY A 118 16.78 -24.22 -20.77
CA GLY A 118 16.03 -24.55 -21.99
C GLY A 118 14.50 -24.48 -21.82
N PRO A 119 13.74 -24.99 -22.80
CA PRO A 119 12.28 -24.89 -22.81
C PRO A 119 11.64 -25.80 -21.75
N PHE A 120 10.66 -25.27 -21.01
CA PHE A 120 9.79 -26.03 -20.11
C PHE A 120 8.41 -26.24 -20.74
N TYR A 121 7.83 -27.42 -20.50
CA TYR A 121 6.48 -27.77 -20.93
C TYR A 121 5.60 -27.91 -19.69
N GLU A 122 4.62 -27.02 -19.55
CA GLU A 122 3.72 -26.97 -18.40
C GLU A 122 2.28 -26.77 -18.89
N ASN A 123 1.32 -27.27 -18.09
CA ASN A 123 -0.09 -27.08 -18.40
C ASN A 123 -0.51 -25.65 -18.03
N GLY A 124 -1.16 -24.96 -18.97
CA GLY A 124 -1.74 -23.63 -18.76
C GLY A 124 -3.25 -23.67 -18.57
N THR A 125 -3.79 -22.78 -17.74
CA THR A 125 -5.23 -22.55 -17.61
C THR A 125 -5.63 -21.31 -18.40
N VAL A 126 -6.62 -21.43 -19.27
CA VAL A 126 -7.16 -20.29 -20.01
C VAL A 126 -7.93 -19.38 -19.04
N MET A 127 -7.49 -18.12 -18.93
CA MET A 127 -8.10 -17.12 -18.05
C MET A 127 -9.11 -16.26 -18.77
N ASP A 128 -8.81 -15.89 -20.02
CA ASP A 128 -9.66 -15.03 -20.82
C ASP A 128 -9.47 -15.32 -22.31
N LEU A 129 -10.56 -15.17 -23.07
CA LEU A 129 -10.60 -15.42 -24.50
C LEU A 129 -11.11 -14.16 -25.20
N SER A 130 -10.29 -13.59 -26.06
CA SER A 130 -10.61 -12.43 -26.89
C SER A 130 -10.68 -12.83 -28.37
N ALA A 131 -11.16 -11.94 -29.25
CA ALA A 131 -11.45 -12.29 -30.66
C ALA A 131 -10.23 -12.83 -31.45
N ASN A 132 -9.01 -12.40 -31.12
CA ASN A 132 -7.78 -12.88 -31.77
C ASN A 132 -6.70 -13.36 -30.78
N LYS A 133 -6.99 -13.34 -29.47
CA LYS A 133 -5.98 -13.57 -28.43
C LYS A 133 -6.51 -14.38 -27.27
N ILE A 134 -5.66 -15.26 -26.73
CA ILE A 134 -5.94 -16.05 -25.53
C ILE A 134 -4.97 -15.62 -24.43
N ARG A 135 -5.49 -15.36 -23.23
CA ARG A 135 -4.68 -15.19 -22.02
C ARG A 135 -4.64 -16.50 -21.26
N ILE A 136 -3.43 -17.03 -21.10
CA ILE A 136 -3.16 -18.31 -20.45
C ILE A 136 -2.34 -18.06 -19.19
N LEU A 137 -2.79 -18.61 -18.07
CA LEU A 137 -2.07 -18.62 -16.80
C LEU A 137 -1.28 -19.92 -16.68
N ILE A 138 0.03 -19.82 -16.52
CA ILE A 138 0.89 -20.94 -16.15
C ILE A 138 1.05 -20.90 -14.63
N ALA A 139 0.29 -21.74 -13.93
CA ALA A 139 0.23 -21.73 -12.47
C ALA A 139 1.58 -22.03 -11.81
N SER A 140 2.39 -22.92 -12.40
CA SER A 140 3.71 -23.32 -11.90
C SER A 140 4.68 -22.14 -11.75
N PHE A 141 4.56 -21.12 -12.61
CA PHE A 141 5.40 -19.93 -12.58
C PHE A 141 4.64 -18.65 -12.18
N GLY A 142 3.32 -18.72 -11.98
CA GLY A 142 2.48 -17.56 -11.70
C GLY A 142 2.44 -16.54 -12.84
N LEU A 143 2.68 -16.95 -14.08
CA LEU A 143 2.77 -16.06 -15.24
C LEU A 143 1.48 -16.07 -16.04
N THR A 144 1.06 -14.89 -16.50
CA THR A 144 0.03 -14.78 -17.52
C THR A 144 0.68 -14.44 -18.85
N ILE A 145 0.47 -15.28 -19.85
CA ILE A 145 0.97 -15.11 -21.22
C ILE A 145 -0.21 -14.80 -22.13
N GLU A 146 -0.03 -13.86 -23.05
CA GLU A 146 -1.01 -13.53 -24.09
C GLU A 146 -0.47 -14.03 -25.43
N THR A 147 -1.26 -14.83 -26.14
CA THR A 147 -0.88 -15.51 -27.39
C THR A 147 -1.98 -15.37 -28.41
N GLU A 148 -1.65 -15.45 -29.71
CA GLU A 148 -2.67 -15.41 -30.76
C GLU A 148 -3.39 -16.76 -30.86
N ILE A 149 -4.69 -16.75 -31.14
CA ILE A 149 -5.48 -17.99 -31.30
C ILE A 149 -4.92 -18.85 -32.44
N LYS A 150 -4.36 -18.20 -33.47
CA LYS A 150 -3.77 -18.87 -34.64
C LYS A 150 -2.60 -19.79 -34.29
N ASP A 151 -1.92 -19.54 -33.18
CA ASP A 151 -0.79 -20.37 -32.75
C ASP A 151 -1.26 -21.74 -32.20
N PHE A 152 -2.58 -21.93 -31.99
CA PHE A 152 -3.19 -23.16 -31.47
C PHE A 152 -4.09 -23.91 -32.47
N LEU A 153 -4.37 -23.31 -33.65
CA LEU A 153 -5.20 -23.90 -34.72
C LEU A 153 -4.32 -24.44 -35.84
#